data_AF-A0A9D9AD85-F1
#
_entry.id   AF-A0A9D9AD85-F1
#
_cell.length_a   1.000
_cell.length_b   1.000
_cell.length_c   1.000
_cell.angle_alpha   90.00
_cell.angle_beta   90.00
_cell.angle_gamma   90.00
#
_symmetry.space_group_name_H-M   'P 1'
#
loop_
_entity.id
_entity.type
_entity.pdbx_description
1 polymer ?
#
loop_
_entity_poly.entity_id
_entity_poly.type
_entity_poly.pdbx_seq_one_letter_code
_entity_poly.pdbx_strand_id
1 'polypeptide(L)'
;MLTEIQRIARVKAFVGHRTEAGHLPYQVEHVRQAVVETTNVDRVALFRVPSGECPIYGKYELSRRETAPYTGMELHADVYFTDQLNYCWRRFVVTKELCQCIFDVEAARVQTTKDVDQLVDMLRSQASSGGTAGWLPTAHSEQFSVWAALEVLCPVEDRLKLQDAYNRQALSTMQLARAFRIPVEYMTFAMENAFIDLGSQLFSNC
;
A
#
# COMPACT_ATOMS: atom_id res chain seq x y z
N MET A 1 -2.25 -20.20 8.16
CA MET A 1 -2.55 -19.01 7.32
C MET A 1 -1.81 -17.83 7.93
N LEU A 2 -1.05 -17.06 7.15
CA LEU A 2 -0.33 -15.88 7.68
C LEU A 2 -1.32 -14.75 7.98
N THR A 3 -1.07 -14.03 9.07
CA THR A 3 -1.76 -12.77 9.35
C THR A 3 -1.39 -11.71 8.31
N GLU A 4 -2.22 -10.68 8.15
CA GLU A 4 -1.96 -9.57 7.22
C GLU A 4 -0.59 -8.91 7.50
N ILE A 5 -0.28 -8.69 8.78
CA ILE A 5 1.00 -8.13 9.23
C ILE A 5 2.17 -9.02 8.81
N GLN A 6 2.06 -10.35 8.96
CA GLN A 6 3.11 -11.28 8.53
C GLN A 6 3.32 -11.25 7.02
N ARG A 7 2.26 -11.04 6.21
CA ARG A 7 2.40 -10.91 4.76
C ARG A 7 3.10 -9.59 4.38
N ILE A 8 2.73 -8.49 5.03
CA ILE A 8 3.41 -7.19 4.85
C ILE A 8 4.89 -7.32 5.23
N ALA A 9 5.19 -7.94 6.38
CA ALA A 9 6.55 -8.16 6.85
C ALA A 9 7.39 -8.93 5.82
N ARG A 10 6.82 -9.95 5.17
CA ARG A 10 7.48 -10.69 4.09
C ARG A 10 7.76 -9.83 2.86
N VAL A 11 6.76 -9.06 2.40
CA VAL A 11 6.94 -8.16 1.26
C VAL A 11 8.01 -7.10 1.57
N LYS A 12 7.96 -6.51 2.77
CA LYS A 12 8.95 -5.56 3.27
C LYS A 12 10.35 -6.17 3.33
N ALA A 13 10.51 -7.35 3.91
CA ALA A 13 11.79 -8.06 3.98
C ALA A 13 12.33 -8.35 2.56
N PHE A 14 11.47 -8.82 1.65
CA PHE A 14 11.83 -9.07 0.26
C PHE A 14 12.34 -7.81 -0.44
N VAL A 15 11.59 -6.70 -0.32
CA VAL A 15 11.93 -5.40 -0.91
C VAL A 15 13.22 -4.86 -0.31
N GLY A 16 13.41 -5.02 1.01
CA GLY A 16 14.63 -4.67 1.73
C GLY A 16 15.86 -5.44 1.24
N HIS A 17 15.76 -6.76 1.06
CA HIS A 17 16.88 -7.59 0.58
C HIS A 17 17.34 -7.25 -0.85
N ARG A 18 16.41 -6.80 -1.70
CA ARG A 18 16.73 -6.42 -3.09
C ARG A 18 17.12 -4.95 -3.25
N THR A 19 16.88 -4.15 -2.23
CA THR A 19 17.34 -2.76 -2.22
C THR A 19 18.76 -2.75 -1.69
N GLU A 20 19.72 -2.32 -2.50
CA GLU A 20 21.11 -2.21 -2.05
C GLU A 20 21.15 -1.42 -0.73
N ALA A 21 21.90 -1.92 0.26
CA ALA A 21 21.93 -1.31 1.58
C ALA A 21 22.23 0.20 1.48
N GLY A 22 21.29 1.02 1.95
CA GLY A 22 21.40 2.50 1.92
C GLY A 22 20.94 3.18 0.62
N HIS A 23 20.44 2.46 -0.38
CA HIS A 23 19.95 3.05 -1.63
C HIS A 23 18.45 3.34 -1.57
N LEU A 24 18.13 4.58 -1.23
CA LEU A 24 16.80 5.14 -1.43
C LEU A 24 16.69 5.75 -2.84
N PRO A 25 15.52 5.65 -3.50
CA PRO A 25 14.25 5.12 -3.01
C PRO A 25 14.06 3.61 -3.29
N TYR A 26 13.24 2.94 -2.49
CA TYR A 26 12.79 1.56 -2.73
C TYR A 26 12.09 1.41 -4.11
N GLN A 27 12.43 0.40 -4.91
CA GLN A 27 11.89 0.29 -6.27
C GLN A 27 10.52 -0.38 -6.29
N VAL A 28 9.54 0.22 -6.98
CA VAL A 28 8.18 -0.35 -7.15
C VAL A 28 8.22 -1.73 -7.80
N GLU A 29 9.21 -1.96 -8.68
CA GLU A 29 9.41 -3.26 -9.32
C GLU A 29 9.76 -4.36 -8.32
N HIS A 30 10.49 -4.05 -7.25
CA HIS A 30 10.76 -5.02 -6.18
C HIS A 30 9.48 -5.33 -5.40
N VAL A 31 8.60 -4.34 -5.20
CA VAL A 31 7.29 -4.55 -4.56
C VAL A 31 6.41 -5.45 -5.43
N ARG A 32 6.37 -5.18 -6.75
CA ARG A 32 5.64 -5.99 -7.73
C ARG A 32 6.09 -7.45 -7.68
N GLN A 33 7.40 -7.68 -7.71
CA GLN A 33 7.98 -9.02 -7.60
C GLN A 33 7.65 -9.67 -6.25
N ALA A 34 7.75 -8.92 -5.16
CA ALA A 34 7.40 -9.41 -3.83
C ALA A 34 5.95 -9.90 -3.75
N VAL A 35 5.00 -9.17 -4.35
CA VAL A 35 3.58 -9.58 -4.38
C VAL A 35 3.44 -10.90 -5.12
N VAL A 36 4.04 -11.06 -6.30
CA VAL A 36 4.00 -12.34 -7.05
C VAL A 36 4.62 -13.48 -6.24
N GLU A 37 5.75 -13.23 -5.58
CA GLU A 37 6.48 -14.29 -4.86
C GLU A 37 5.86 -14.67 -3.50
N THR A 38 5.06 -13.79 -2.89
CA THR A 38 4.54 -13.97 -1.52
C THR A 38 3.04 -14.18 -1.43
N THR A 39 2.32 -14.03 -2.56
CA THR A 39 0.86 -14.19 -2.65
C THR A 39 0.48 -15.27 -3.67
N ASN A 40 -0.81 -15.46 -3.91
CA ASN A 40 -1.31 -16.38 -4.94
C ASN A 40 -1.48 -15.69 -6.30
N VAL A 41 -1.00 -14.46 -6.46
CA VAL A 41 -1.07 -13.72 -7.73
C VAL A 41 0.05 -14.20 -8.64
N ASP A 42 -0.31 -14.80 -9.78
CA ASP A 42 0.66 -15.33 -10.74
C ASP A 42 1.32 -14.22 -11.57
N ARG A 43 0.55 -13.17 -11.89
CA ARG A 43 1.04 -12.03 -12.68
C ARG A 43 0.51 -10.71 -12.17
N VAL A 44 1.40 -9.71 -12.22
CA VAL A 44 1.04 -8.32 -11.96
C VAL A 44 1.42 -7.46 -13.17
N ALA A 45 0.45 -6.73 -13.72
CA ALA A 45 0.64 -5.78 -14.79
C ALA A 45 0.30 -4.35 -14.33
N LEU A 46 1.05 -3.37 -14.83
CA LEU A 46 0.88 -1.96 -14.50
C LEU A 46 0.43 -1.18 -15.74
N PHE A 47 -0.73 -0.55 -15.66
CA PHE A 47 -1.34 0.19 -16.75
C PHE A 47 -1.37 1.68 -16.42
N ARG A 48 -0.74 2.48 -17.27
CA ARG A 48 -0.89 3.93 -17.23
C ARG A 48 -2.15 4.31 -18.00
N VAL A 49 -3.06 5.02 -17.35
CA VAL A 49 -4.30 5.50 -17.96
C VAL A 49 -4.19 7.01 -18.23
N PRO A 50 -4.56 7.49 -19.43
CA PRO A 50 -4.58 8.92 -19.73
C PRO A 50 -5.49 9.72 -18.80
N SER A 51 -5.10 10.97 -18.55
CA SER A 51 -5.92 11.94 -17.83
C SER A 51 -7.32 12.07 -18.42
N GLY A 52 -8.36 11.96 -17.59
CA GLY A 52 -9.76 12.11 -18.01
C GLY A 52 -10.50 10.79 -18.28
N GLU A 53 -9.76 9.68 -18.45
CA GLU A 53 -10.37 8.34 -18.60
C GLU A 53 -10.51 7.61 -17.25
N CYS A 54 -9.69 7.98 -16.26
CA CYS A 54 -9.77 7.42 -14.91
C CYS A 54 -10.21 8.51 -13.92
N PRO A 55 -11.39 8.39 -13.27
CA PRO A 55 -11.84 9.35 -12.25
C PRO A 55 -11.06 9.22 -10.93
N ILE A 56 -10.23 8.19 -10.78
CA ILE A 56 -9.48 7.87 -9.57
C ILE A 56 -7.98 7.76 -9.87
N TYR A 57 -7.15 8.07 -8.86
CA TYR A 57 -5.69 8.10 -9.04
C TYR A 57 -5.07 6.72 -9.25
N GLY A 58 -5.68 5.68 -8.69
CA GLY A 58 -5.27 4.30 -8.82
C GLY A 58 -6.44 3.34 -8.64
N LYS A 59 -6.29 2.14 -9.19
CA LYS A 59 -7.22 1.02 -9.05
C LYS A 59 -6.47 -0.27 -9.28
N TYR A 60 -6.82 -1.33 -8.57
CA TYR A 60 -6.44 -2.69 -8.95
C TYR A 60 -7.65 -3.51 -9.40
N GLU A 61 -7.41 -4.48 -10.27
CA GLU A 61 -8.38 -5.49 -10.67
C GLU A 61 -7.72 -6.86 -10.58
N LEU A 62 -8.41 -7.81 -9.94
CA LEU A 62 -7.98 -9.20 -9.90
C LEU A 62 -8.91 -10.03 -10.77
N SER A 63 -8.33 -10.80 -11.70
CA SER A 63 -9.09 -11.65 -12.61
C SER A 63 -8.39 -12.99 -12.82
N ARG A 64 -9.17 -14.08 -12.98
CA ARG A 64 -8.65 -15.38 -13.40
C ARG A 64 -8.69 -15.46 -14.91
N ARG A 65 -7.57 -15.80 -15.54
CA ARG A 65 -7.41 -15.83 -17.00
C ARG A 65 -6.82 -17.16 -17.45
N GLU A 66 -7.33 -17.70 -18.53
CA GLU A 66 -6.68 -18.79 -19.26
C GLU A 66 -5.64 -18.18 -20.20
N THR A 67 -4.36 -18.54 -20.03
CA THR A 67 -3.27 -17.92 -20.81
C THR A 67 -2.98 -18.65 -22.12
N ALA A 68 -3.31 -19.93 -22.21
CA ALA A 68 -3.25 -20.74 -23.42
C ALA A 68 -4.17 -21.98 -23.31
N PRO A 69 -4.58 -22.59 -24.44
CA PRO A 69 -5.23 -23.89 -24.42
C PRO A 69 -4.37 -24.88 -23.64
N TYR A 70 -4.96 -25.57 -22.66
CA TYR A 70 -4.31 -26.55 -21.77
C TYR A 70 -3.39 -26.00 -20.67
N THR A 71 -3.25 -24.68 -20.54
CA THR A 71 -2.68 -24.11 -19.31
C THR A 71 -3.78 -23.93 -18.27
N GLY A 72 -3.45 -24.10 -16.99
CA GLY A 72 -4.39 -23.80 -15.91
C GLY A 72 -4.80 -22.33 -15.88
N MET A 73 -5.79 -22.01 -15.03
CA MET A 73 -6.16 -20.62 -14.76
C MET A 73 -5.06 -19.92 -13.97
N GLU A 74 -4.61 -18.75 -14.44
CA GLU A 74 -3.71 -17.86 -13.71
C GLU A 74 -4.52 -16.72 -13.06
N LEU A 75 -4.14 -16.30 -11.86
CA LEU A 75 -4.65 -15.10 -11.19
C LEU A 75 -3.80 -13.87 -11.56
N HIS A 76 -4.40 -12.93 -12.27
CA HIS A 76 -3.76 -11.71 -12.74
C HIS A 76 -4.24 -10.51 -11.92
N ALA A 77 -3.29 -9.67 -11.48
CA ALA A 77 -3.52 -8.38 -10.87
C ALA A 77 -3.13 -7.25 -11.83
N ASP A 78 -4.13 -6.50 -12.28
CA ASP A 78 -3.95 -5.35 -13.14
C ASP A 78 -4.06 -4.07 -12.31
N VAL A 79 -2.97 -3.31 -12.19
CA VAL A 79 -2.92 -2.06 -11.46
C VAL A 79 -2.92 -0.89 -12.43
N TYR A 80 -3.96 -0.09 -12.37
CA TYR A 80 -4.16 1.10 -13.18
C TYR A 80 -3.77 2.34 -12.36
N PHE A 81 -3.11 3.30 -12.99
CA PHE A 81 -2.80 4.60 -12.39
C PHE A 81 -2.87 5.71 -13.43
N THR A 82 -3.29 6.91 -13.01
CA THR A 82 -3.38 8.06 -13.91
C THR A 82 -2.01 8.64 -14.25
N ASP A 83 -1.85 9.11 -15.49
CA ASP A 83 -0.61 9.74 -15.99
C ASP A 83 -0.35 11.14 -15.40
N GLN A 84 -1.35 11.76 -14.78
CA GLN A 84 -1.23 13.06 -14.11
C GLN A 84 -0.35 13.03 -12.84
N LEU A 85 -0.11 11.84 -12.29
CA LEU A 85 0.67 11.71 -11.07
C LEU A 85 2.16 11.98 -11.35
N ASN A 86 2.75 12.84 -10.53
CA ASN A 86 4.20 12.96 -10.49
C ASN A 86 4.85 11.65 -10.00
N TYR A 87 6.18 11.56 -10.12
CA TYR A 87 6.90 10.34 -9.78
C TYR A 87 6.64 9.84 -8.35
N CYS A 88 6.58 10.73 -7.35
CA CYS A 88 6.36 10.35 -5.96
C CYS A 88 4.95 9.79 -5.74
N TRP A 89 3.94 10.48 -6.25
CA TRP A 89 2.55 10.04 -6.18
C TRP A 89 2.32 8.73 -6.92
N ARG A 90 2.89 8.58 -8.13
CA ARG A 90 2.78 7.34 -8.90
C ARG A 90 3.36 6.15 -8.14
N ARG A 91 4.55 6.31 -7.55
CA ARG A 91 5.17 5.25 -6.74
C ARG A 91 4.29 4.85 -5.57
N PHE A 92 3.79 5.84 -4.84
CA PHE A 92 2.94 5.62 -3.67
C PHE A 92 1.63 4.92 -4.05
N VAL A 93 0.90 5.47 -5.02
CA VAL A 93 -0.39 4.91 -5.47
C VAL A 93 -0.23 3.49 -6.00
N VAL A 94 0.74 3.23 -6.90
CA VAL A 94 0.96 1.87 -7.40
C VAL A 94 1.30 0.91 -6.26
N THR A 95 2.14 1.31 -5.31
CA THR A 95 2.50 0.46 -4.17
C THR A 95 1.29 0.19 -3.27
N LYS A 96 0.42 1.18 -3.04
CA LYS A 96 -0.86 0.99 -2.33
C LYS A 96 -1.73 -0.06 -3.00
N GLU A 97 -1.96 0.06 -4.30
CA GLU A 97 -2.75 -0.91 -5.07
C GLU A 97 -2.12 -2.31 -5.06
N LEU A 98 -0.79 -2.41 -5.13
CA LEU A 98 -0.06 -3.68 -4.99
C LEU A 98 -0.27 -4.29 -3.59
N CYS A 99 -0.26 -3.47 -2.54
CA CYS A 99 -0.53 -3.94 -1.18
C CYS A 99 -1.97 -4.44 -1.01
N GLN A 100 -2.95 -3.91 -1.75
CA GLN A 100 -4.32 -4.46 -1.73
C GLN A 100 -4.36 -5.91 -2.19
N CYS A 101 -3.52 -6.29 -3.16
CA CYS A 101 -3.39 -7.68 -3.62
C CYS A 101 -2.92 -8.64 -2.51
N ILE A 102 -2.23 -8.13 -1.47
CA ILE A 102 -1.76 -8.93 -0.32
C ILE A 102 -2.93 -9.28 0.61
N PHE A 103 -3.89 -8.35 0.75
CA PHE A 103 -5.02 -8.46 1.67
C PHE A 103 -6.27 -9.07 1.07
N ASP A 104 -6.41 -9.05 -0.26
CA ASP A 104 -7.63 -9.49 -0.95
C ASP A 104 -7.79 -11.03 -0.91
N VAL A 105 -8.15 -11.52 0.27
CA VAL A 105 -8.84 -12.78 0.49
C VAL A 105 -10.27 -12.53 0.03
N GLU A 106 -10.83 -13.38 -0.83
CA GLU A 106 -12.15 -13.24 -1.52
C GLU A 106 -13.32 -12.73 -0.64
N ALA A 107 -13.21 -12.81 0.70
CA ALA A 107 -14.16 -12.36 1.70
C ALA A 107 -14.23 -10.84 1.95
N ALA A 108 -13.27 -10.03 1.51
CA ALA A 108 -13.24 -8.59 1.82
C ALA A 108 -13.85 -7.69 0.72
N ARG A 109 -14.37 -8.26 -0.37
CA ARG A 109 -14.96 -7.47 -1.47
C ARG A 109 -16.41 -7.09 -1.18
N VAL A 110 -16.80 -5.89 -1.60
CA VAL A 110 -18.21 -5.52 -1.79
C VAL A 110 -18.76 -6.43 -2.89
N GLN A 111 -19.63 -7.37 -2.52
CA GLN A 111 -20.23 -8.29 -3.47
C GLN A 111 -21.68 -7.90 -3.81
N THR A 112 -22.29 -7.08 -2.97
CA THR A 112 -23.71 -6.72 -3.08
C THR A 112 -23.92 -5.21 -3.02
N THR A 113 -25.02 -4.72 -3.60
CA THR A 113 -25.46 -3.32 -3.48
C THR A 113 -25.67 -2.92 -2.02
N LYS A 114 -26.07 -3.87 -1.17
CA LYS A 114 -26.21 -3.66 0.27
C LYS A 114 -24.86 -3.33 0.95
N ASP A 115 -23.76 -3.93 0.49
CA ASP A 115 -22.42 -3.62 0.98
C ASP A 115 -21.98 -2.20 0.57
N VAL A 116 -22.43 -1.73 -0.60
CA VAL A 116 -22.23 -0.35 -1.07
C VAL A 116 -23.03 0.64 -0.21
N ASP A 117 -24.31 0.35 0.04
CA ASP A 117 -25.15 1.22 0.88
C ASP A 117 -24.60 1.33 2.30
N GLN A 118 -24.09 0.22 2.86
CA GLN A 118 -23.40 0.22 4.16
C GLN A 118 -22.13 1.07 4.15
N LEU A 119 -21.33 1.04 3.08
CA LEU A 119 -20.16 1.91 2.93
C LEU A 119 -20.56 3.39 2.91
N VAL A 120 -21.61 3.74 2.15
CA VAL A 120 -22.09 5.12 2.02
C VAL A 120 -22.65 5.64 3.35
N ASP A 121 -23.44 4.84 4.05
CA ASP A 121 -24.04 5.23 5.33
C ASP A 121 -23.00 5.42 6.43
N MET A 122 -21.91 4.65 6.40
CA MET A 122 -20.81 4.85 7.34
C MET A 122 -19.92 6.05 7.02
N LEU A 123 -19.67 6.34 5.74
CA LEU A 123 -18.97 7.57 5.36
C LEU A 123 -19.75 8.81 5.85
N ARG A 124 -21.08 8.73 5.83
CA ARG A 124 -21.96 9.74 6.42
C ARG A 124 -21.89 9.77 7.96
N SER A 125 -21.75 8.62 8.63
CA SER A 125 -21.68 8.54 10.10
C SER A 125 -20.31 8.95 10.68
N GLN A 126 -19.20 8.65 10.02
CA GLN A 126 -17.86 9.10 10.42
C GLN A 126 -17.69 10.61 10.29
N ALA A 127 -18.35 11.24 9.32
CA ALA A 127 -18.36 12.70 9.20
C ALA A 127 -19.11 13.40 10.35
N SER A 128 -19.98 12.70 11.06
CA SER A 128 -20.87 13.26 12.08
C SER A 128 -20.54 12.83 13.52
N SER A 129 -19.72 11.79 13.69
CA SER A 129 -19.22 11.33 14.97
C SER A 129 -17.70 11.38 14.95
N GLY A 130 -17.09 12.33 15.68
CA GLY A 130 -15.64 12.41 15.89
C GLY A 130 -15.07 11.23 16.69
N GLY A 131 -15.65 10.04 16.56
CA GLY A 131 -15.34 8.82 17.27
C GLY A 131 -15.33 7.63 16.32
N THR A 132 -14.39 6.73 16.56
CA THR A 132 -14.02 5.52 15.81
C THR A 132 -15.07 4.40 15.86
N ALA A 133 -16.34 4.67 15.51
CA ALA A 133 -17.41 3.68 15.58
C ALA A 133 -17.83 3.17 14.19
N GLY A 134 -17.74 1.84 13.99
CA GLY A 134 -18.25 1.10 12.83
C GLY A 134 -17.20 0.94 11.71
N TRP A 135 -16.47 -0.16 11.75
CA TRP A 135 -15.28 -0.42 10.94
C TRP A 135 -15.57 -1.52 9.91
N LEU A 136 -15.83 -1.17 8.63
CA LEU A 136 -16.05 -2.16 7.56
C LEU A 136 -14.71 -2.77 7.10
N PRO A 137 -14.68 -4.07 6.73
CA PRO A 137 -13.50 -4.74 6.18
C PRO A 137 -12.88 -4.05 4.95
N THR A 138 -13.68 -3.36 4.14
CA THR A 138 -13.22 -2.62 2.95
C THR A 138 -12.60 -1.27 3.26
N ALA A 139 -13.17 -0.51 4.20
CA ALA A 139 -12.52 0.71 4.70
C ALA A 139 -11.20 0.36 5.42
N HIS A 140 -11.18 -0.80 6.07
CA HIS A 140 -9.98 -1.40 6.61
C HIS A 140 -8.95 -1.74 5.55
N SER A 141 -9.30 -2.48 4.49
CA SER A 141 -8.33 -2.89 3.48
C SER A 141 -7.69 -1.69 2.76
N GLU A 142 -8.46 -0.62 2.53
CA GLU A 142 -7.95 0.63 1.98
C GLU A 142 -6.94 1.28 2.95
N GLN A 143 -7.31 1.49 4.21
CA GLN A 143 -6.43 2.08 5.23
C GLN A 143 -5.19 1.22 5.49
N PHE A 144 -5.34 -0.11 5.56
CA PHE A 144 -4.24 -1.05 5.70
C PHE A 144 -3.33 -1.04 4.48
N SER A 145 -3.86 -0.87 3.27
CA SER A 145 -3.04 -0.73 2.06
C SER A 145 -2.22 0.55 2.04
N VAL A 146 -2.77 1.66 2.55
CA VAL A 146 -2.03 2.90 2.76
C VAL A 146 -0.90 2.68 3.77
N TRP A 147 -1.21 2.06 4.90
CA TRP A 147 -0.24 1.75 5.95
C TRP A 147 0.88 0.84 5.44
N ALA A 148 0.51 -0.25 4.75
CA ALA A 148 1.45 -1.19 4.17
C ALA A 148 2.33 -0.55 3.09
N ALA A 149 1.77 0.31 2.24
CA ALA A 149 2.56 1.04 1.25
C ALA A 149 3.60 1.94 1.89
N LEU A 150 3.26 2.60 3.00
CA LEU A 150 4.23 3.37 3.78
C LEU A 150 5.32 2.49 4.36
N GLU A 151 4.98 1.35 4.96
CA GLU A 151 5.96 0.43 5.53
C GLU A 151 6.87 -0.24 4.50
N VAL A 152 6.39 -0.41 3.26
CA VAL A 152 7.19 -0.95 2.17
C VAL A 152 8.09 0.13 1.55
N LEU A 153 7.59 1.36 1.38
CA LEU A 153 8.34 2.45 0.72
C LEU A 153 9.20 3.28 1.68
N CYS A 154 8.89 3.27 2.97
CA CYS A 154 9.56 4.00 4.04
C CYS A 154 9.50 3.17 5.35
N PRO A 155 10.26 2.05 5.40
CA PRO A 155 10.24 1.12 6.53
C PRO A 155 10.48 1.78 7.88
N VAL A 156 9.77 1.33 8.92
CA VAL A 156 9.95 1.85 10.29
C VAL A 156 11.40 1.80 10.77
N GLU A 157 12.19 0.80 10.38
CA GLU A 157 13.60 0.65 10.76
C GLU A 157 14.46 1.80 10.21
N ASP A 158 14.13 2.30 9.02
CA ASP A 158 14.83 3.44 8.43
C ASP A 158 14.32 4.75 9.01
N ARG A 159 13.01 4.85 9.30
CA ARG A 159 12.42 6.02 9.97
C ARG A 159 13.01 6.22 11.37
N LEU A 160 13.17 5.15 12.14
CA LEU A 160 13.79 5.17 13.48
C LEU A 160 15.21 5.75 13.47
N LYS A 161 16.03 5.39 12.47
CA LYS A 161 17.39 5.94 12.31
C LYS A 161 17.40 7.46 12.07
N LEU A 162 16.32 8.00 11.50
CA LEU A 162 16.19 9.40 11.12
C LEU A 162 15.37 10.22 12.12
N GLN A 163 14.67 9.56 13.05
CA GLN A 163 13.71 10.17 13.97
C GLN A 163 14.36 11.23 14.87
N ASP A 164 15.55 10.95 15.41
CA ASP A 164 16.27 11.92 16.26
C ASP A 164 16.63 13.20 15.51
N ALA A 165 17.14 13.07 14.27
CA ALA A 165 17.49 14.21 13.43
C ALA A 165 16.23 15.00 13.00
N TYR A 166 15.13 14.29 12.74
CA TYR A 166 13.84 14.90 12.43
C TYR A 166 13.27 15.68 13.63
N ASN A 167 13.26 15.09 14.82
CA ASN A 167 12.76 15.71 16.05
C ASN A 167 13.57 16.95 16.46
N ARG A 168 14.87 16.97 16.16
CA ARG A 168 15.75 18.13 16.36
C ARG A 168 15.68 19.16 15.22
N GLN A 169 14.79 18.96 14.25
CA GLN A 169 14.63 19.80 13.05
C GLN A 169 15.89 19.89 12.17
N ALA A 170 16.84 18.94 12.31
CA ALA A 170 17.99 18.84 11.43
C ALA A 170 17.62 18.26 10.05
N LEU A 171 16.51 17.51 9.99
CA LEU A 171 15.87 17.06 8.76
C LEU A 171 14.43 17.57 8.71
N SER A 172 14.07 18.21 7.61
CA SER A 172 12.68 18.61 7.31
C SER A 172 11.90 17.45 6.68
N THR A 173 10.57 17.47 6.83
CA THR A 173 9.67 16.51 6.17
C THR A 173 9.85 16.51 4.65
N MET A 174 10.10 17.67 4.04
CA MET A 174 10.37 17.80 2.61
C MET A 174 11.66 17.08 2.21
N GLN A 175 12.73 17.17 3.01
CA GLN A 175 13.98 16.45 2.73
C GLN A 175 13.77 14.93 2.81
N LEU A 176 13.04 14.46 3.82
CA LEU A 176 12.70 13.04 3.96
C LEU A 176 11.82 12.56 2.80
N ALA A 177 10.74 13.28 2.47
CA ALA A 177 9.86 12.96 1.37
C ALA A 177 10.62 12.87 0.03
N ARG A 178 11.60 13.76 -0.17
CA ARG A 178 12.50 13.73 -1.33
C ARG A 178 13.44 12.54 -1.33
N ALA A 179 13.98 12.14 -0.16
CA ALA A 179 14.86 10.99 -0.03
C ALA A 179 14.12 9.68 -0.35
N PHE A 180 12.96 9.45 0.29
CA PHE A 180 12.14 8.25 0.07
C PHE A 180 11.29 8.30 -1.21
N ARG A 181 11.21 9.47 -1.86
CA ARG A 181 10.40 9.75 -3.06
C ARG A 181 8.92 9.43 -2.86
N ILE A 182 8.36 9.79 -1.70
CA ILE A 182 6.93 9.68 -1.39
C ILE A 182 6.30 11.09 -1.27
N PRO A 183 4.97 11.25 -1.39
CA PRO A 183 4.33 12.55 -1.19
C PRO A 183 4.57 13.10 0.22
N VAL A 184 4.64 14.43 0.34
CA VAL A 184 5.04 15.11 1.58
C VAL A 184 4.03 14.85 2.69
N GLU A 185 2.74 14.86 2.34
CA GLU A 185 1.61 14.64 3.24
C GLU A 185 1.71 13.26 3.93
N TYR A 186 2.07 12.25 3.14
CA TYR A 186 2.27 10.89 3.62
C TYR A 186 3.57 10.73 4.41
N MET A 187 4.62 11.50 4.09
CA MET A 187 5.83 11.54 4.91
C MET A 187 5.59 12.21 6.26
N THR A 188 4.78 13.27 6.31
CA THR A 188 4.39 13.92 7.58
C THR A 188 3.77 12.88 8.50
N PHE A 189 2.76 12.16 8.01
CA PHE A 189 2.08 11.11 8.74
C PHE A 189 3.02 9.97 9.14
N ALA A 190 3.88 9.52 8.20
CA ALA A 190 4.85 8.46 8.48
C ALA A 190 5.88 8.84 9.54
N MET A 191 6.15 10.11 9.80
CA MET A 191 7.10 10.54 10.84
C MET A 191 6.43 10.88 12.18
N GLU A 192 5.11 10.70 12.31
CA GLU A 192 4.44 10.85 13.60
C GLU A 192 4.86 9.74 14.57
N ASN A 193 5.14 10.11 15.83
CA ASN A 193 5.60 9.16 16.85
C ASN A 193 4.62 7.98 17.02
N ALA A 194 3.31 8.26 17.03
CA ALA A 194 2.30 7.21 17.14
C ALA A 194 2.39 6.17 16.01
N PHE A 195 2.72 6.60 14.78
CA PHE A 195 2.88 5.72 13.64
C PHE A 195 4.19 4.93 13.69
N ILE A 196 5.29 5.57 14.13
CA ILE A 196 6.58 4.91 14.38
C ILE A 196 6.44 3.83 15.46
N ASP A 197 5.79 4.16 16.59
CA ASP A 197 5.58 3.25 17.71
C ASP A 197 4.74 2.05 17.29
N LEU A 198 3.65 2.31 16.56
CA LEU A 198 2.80 1.25 16.01
C LEU A 198 3.57 0.32 15.06
N GLY A 199 4.30 0.88 14.10
CA GLY A 199 5.12 0.10 13.17
C GLY A 199 6.16 -0.74 13.92
N SER A 200 6.83 -0.15 14.89
CA SER A 200 7.83 -0.84 15.71
C SER A 200 7.20 -2.01 16.45
N GLN A 201 6.07 -1.82 17.13
CA GLN A 201 5.37 -2.88 17.85
C GLN A 201 4.92 -4.03 16.94
N LEU A 202 4.40 -3.71 15.75
CA LEU A 202 3.87 -4.71 14.81
C LEU A 202 4.98 -5.55 14.16
N PHE A 203 6.12 -4.95 13.83
CA PHE A 203 7.21 -5.64 13.13
C PHE A 203 8.34 -6.15 14.04
N SER A 204 8.38 -5.79 15.33
CA SER A 204 9.37 -6.35 16.28
C SER A 204 9.24 -7.87 16.49
N ASN A 205 8.07 -8.44 16.20
CA ASN A 205 7.73 -9.84 16.45
C ASN A 205 7.63 -10.69 15.17
N CYS A 206 7.93 -10.11 14.00
CA CYS A 206 7.84 -10.76 12.69
C CYS A 206 9.22 -11.15 12.18
#